data_AF-A0A917YE54-F1
#
_entry.id   AF-A0A917YE54-F1
#
_cell.length_a   1.000
_cell.length_b   1.000
_cell.length_c   1.000
_cell.angle_alpha   90.00
_cell.angle_beta   90.00
_cell.angle_gamma   90.00
#
_symmetry.space_group_name_H-M   'P 1'
#
loop_
_entity.id
_entity.type
_entity.pdbx_description
1 polymer ?
#
loop_
_entity_poly.entity_id
_entity_poly.type
_entity_poly.pdbx_seq_one_letter_code
_entity_poly.pdbx_strand_id
1 'polypeptide(L)'
;MRPADRLRWAPDRCAALTHMDSRRFLMDEGLPKRSLLFTSVEPISKVAAWVQGPQRYVVLGNYTDDESFVLDMDAGTVHFGTGAGDPVWPVNSGLRKFVRCLDAAEGEFPFYGAGAGVEEYTRVSTRLKALVRHIDPTCFAAEGSFWASLLHDISIGDFSTEDVDWWPSAGEK
;
A
#
# COMPACT_ATOMS: atom_id res chain seq x y z
N MET A 1 -19.03 4.72 6.15
CA MET A 1 -17.62 4.47 6.49
C MET A 1 -17.05 5.77 7.03
N ARG A 2 -16.48 5.80 8.24
CA ARG A 2 -15.80 7.01 8.73
C ARG A 2 -14.63 7.30 7.78
N PRO A 3 -14.24 8.57 7.56
CA PRO A 3 -12.94 8.86 6.94
C PRO A 3 -11.91 8.01 7.69
N ALA A 4 -11.16 7.17 6.98
CA ALA A 4 -10.19 6.27 7.60
C ALA A 4 -9.37 7.07 8.61
N ASP A 5 -9.25 6.58 9.85
CA ASP A 5 -8.41 7.24 10.85
C ASP A 5 -7.03 7.44 10.23
N ARG A 6 -6.64 8.71 10.06
CA ARG A 6 -5.37 9.04 9.41
C ARG A 6 -4.30 9.27 10.47
N LEU A 7 -3.13 8.67 10.27
CA LEU A 7 -1.93 8.93 11.02
C LEU A 7 -1.14 10.05 10.34
N ARG A 8 -1.12 11.22 10.99
CA ARG A 8 -0.31 12.36 10.57
C ARG A 8 1.02 12.36 11.29
N TRP A 9 2.06 12.77 10.58
CA TRP A 9 3.42 12.81 11.11
C TRP A 9 3.71 14.21 11.67
N ALA A 10 4.40 14.25 12.80
CA ALA A 10 4.83 15.52 13.39
C ALA A 10 5.93 16.18 12.52
N PRO A 11 6.04 17.53 12.51
CA PRO A 11 6.97 18.24 11.62
C PRO A 11 8.44 17.85 11.77
N ASP A 12 8.87 17.50 12.98
CA ASP A 12 10.22 17.02 13.31
C ASP A 12 10.51 15.65 12.65
N ARG A 13 9.50 14.78 12.56
CA ARG A 13 9.61 13.46 11.90
C ARG A 13 9.68 13.58 10.38
N CYS A 14 9.02 14.60 9.84
CA CYS A 14 9.06 14.91 8.42
C CYS A 14 10.30 15.73 8.00
N ALA A 15 11.13 16.20 8.95
CA ALA A 15 12.24 17.12 8.67
C ALA A 15 13.31 16.53 7.74
N ALA A 16 13.49 15.20 7.75
CA ALA A 16 14.47 14.53 6.91
C ALA A 16 13.98 14.26 5.48
N LEU A 17 12.68 14.42 5.20
CA LEU A 17 12.10 14.23 3.87
C LEU A 17 12.43 15.42 2.96
N THR A 18 13.25 15.18 1.93
CA THR A 18 13.60 16.19 0.92
C THR A 18 12.44 16.40 -0.07
N HIS A 19 11.65 15.36 -0.33
CA HIS A 19 10.49 15.46 -1.22
C HIS A 19 9.32 16.22 -0.56
N MET A 20 9.11 17.47 -0.99
CA MET A 20 8.16 18.40 -0.34
C MET A 20 6.70 17.96 -0.40
N ASP A 21 6.25 17.36 -1.49
CA ASP A 21 4.86 16.91 -1.59
C ASP A 21 4.56 15.74 -0.65
N SER A 22 5.51 14.81 -0.49
CA SER A 22 5.37 13.71 0.47
C SER A 22 5.41 14.24 1.90
N ARG A 23 6.31 15.18 2.17
CA ARG A 23 6.40 15.86 3.47
C ARG A 23 5.06 16.51 3.84
N ARG A 24 4.50 17.31 2.93
CA ARG A 24 3.22 18.01 3.15
C ARG A 24 2.07 17.02 3.32
N PHE A 25 2.02 15.99 2.48
CA PHE A 25 0.99 14.95 2.58
C PHE A 25 0.98 14.27 3.95
N LEU A 26 2.15 13.88 4.46
CA LEU A 26 2.26 13.20 5.76
C LEU A 26 1.86 14.09 6.94
N MET A 27 2.10 15.40 6.85
CA MET A 27 1.72 16.36 7.91
C MET A 27 0.23 16.74 7.86
N ASP A 28 -0.30 17.00 6.66
CA ASP A 28 -1.62 17.61 6.49
C ASP A 28 -2.74 16.57 6.34
N GLU A 29 -2.47 15.48 5.61
CA GLU A 29 -3.48 14.45 5.28
C GLU A 29 -3.23 13.17 6.08
N GLY A 30 -2.00 12.68 6.07
CA GLY A 30 -1.56 11.47 6.77
C GLY A 30 -1.81 10.18 6.01
N LEU A 31 -1.28 9.09 6.55
CA LEU A 31 -1.48 7.71 6.07
C LEU A 31 -2.76 7.12 6.67
N PRO A 32 -3.43 6.15 6.04
CA PRO A 32 -4.39 5.32 6.76
C PRO A 32 -3.67 4.63 7.93
N LYS A 33 -4.22 4.68 9.15
CA LYS A 33 -3.69 3.87 10.26
C LYS A 33 -3.70 2.39 9.91
N ARG A 34 -4.77 1.96 9.26
CA ARG A 34 -4.97 0.61 8.74
C ARG A 34 -5.88 0.65 7.53
N SER A 35 -5.62 -0.21 6.55
CA SER A 35 -6.47 -0.56 5.42
C SER A 35 -6.26 -2.04 5.09
N LEU A 36 -6.92 -2.54 4.05
CA LEU A 36 -6.90 -3.97 3.68
C LEU A 36 -5.49 -4.49 3.44
N LEU A 37 -4.66 -3.65 2.83
CA LEU A 37 -3.33 -3.99 2.32
C LEU A 37 -2.22 -3.24 3.06
N PHE A 38 -2.51 -2.56 4.16
CA PHE A 38 -1.55 -1.67 4.79
C PHE A 38 -1.88 -1.39 6.25
N THR A 39 -0.86 -1.46 7.11
CA THR A 39 -0.93 -0.97 8.50
C THR A 39 0.22 0.01 8.74
N SER A 40 -0.09 1.23 9.16
CA SER A 40 0.93 2.23 9.49
C SER A 40 1.82 1.78 10.66
N VAL A 41 3.12 2.05 10.59
CA VAL A 41 4.02 1.82 11.73
C VAL A 41 3.92 2.95 12.77
N GLU A 42 3.78 2.57 14.04
CA GLU A 42 3.87 3.46 15.20
C GLU A 42 4.89 2.91 16.22
N PRO A 43 5.86 3.70 16.73
CA PRO A 43 6.16 5.07 16.35
C PRO A 43 6.89 5.17 15.01
N ILE A 44 6.59 6.24 14.29
CA ILE A 44 7.21 6.62 13.01
C ILE A 44 8.69 6.99 13.26
N SER A 45 9.61 6.04 13.19
CA SER A 45 11.00 6.35 13.55
C SER A 45 12.11 5.47 12.99
N LYS A 46 11.87 4.61 11.99
CA LYS A 46 12.99 3.89 11.35
C LYS A 46 13.27 4.48 9.96
N VAL A 47 14.16 5.47 9.93
CA VAL A 47 14.97 5.68 8.72
C VAL A 47 15.85 4.46 8.62
N ALA A 48 15.63 3.67 7.58
CA ALA A 48 16.43 2.50 7.33
C ALA A 48 17.20 2.73 6.05
N ALA A 49 18.50 2.46 6.09
CA ALA A 49 19.31 2.41 4.89
C ALA A 49 19.01 1.07 4.21
N TRP A 50 17.97 1.02 3.39
CA TRP A 50 17.70 -0.13 2.53
C TRP A 50 18.59 0.02 1.29
N VAL A 51 19.38 -1.00 0.99
CA VAL A 51 20.48 -0.90 0.02
C VAL A 51 20.05 -1.42 -1.34
N GLN A 52 19.81 -0.49 -2.26
CA GLN A 52 20.55 -0.42 -3.54
C GLN A 52 20.79 1.05 -3.87
N GLY A 53 22.00 1.55 -3.58
CA GLY A 53 22.41 2.93 -3.90
C GLY A 53 22.33 3.90 -2.72
N PRO A 54 22.53 5.21 -2.97
CA PRO A 54 22.60 6.25 -1.93
C PRO A 54 21.23 6.68 -1.38
N GLN A 55 20.14 6.05 -1.84
CA GLN A 55 18.78 6.46 -1.52
C GLN A 55 18.46 6.21 -0.05
N ARG A 56 17.76 7.15 0.56
CA ARG A 56 17.32 7.06 1.94
C ARG A 56 15.84 6.75 1.95
N TYR A 57 15.48 5.68 2.64
CA TYR A 57 14.10 5.22 2.74
C TYR A 57 13.58 5.40 4.16
N VAL A 58 12.29 5.69 4.28
CA VAL A 58 11.56 5.63 5.55
C VAL A 58 10.42 4.62 5.45
N VAL A 59 10.25 3.80 6.48
CA VAL A 59 9.14 2.84 6.55
C VAL A 59 7.83 3.60 6.78
N LEU A 60 6.84 3.35 5.92
CA LEU A 60 5.50 3.91 6.03
C LEU A 60 4.58 3.01 6.84
N GLY A 61 4.67 1.70 6.60
CA GLY A 61 3.77 0.70 7.14
C GLY A 61 4.04 -0.67 6.55
N ASN A 62 3.27 -1.66 6.99
CA ASN A 62 3.48 -3.06 6.70
C ASN A 62 2.29 -3.65 5.93
N TYR A 63 2.56 -4.61 5.05
CA TYR A 63 1.55 -5.50 4.46
C TYR A 63 1.40 -6.77 5.30
N THR A 64 2.53 -7.39 5.63
CA THR A 64 2.67 -8.53 6.56
C THR A 64 3.74 -8.20 7.61
N ASP A 65 4.01 -9.11 8.54
CA ASP A 65 5.03 -8.88 9.58
C ASP A 65 6.45 -8.66 9.03
N ASP A 66 6.76 -9.27 7.88
CA ASP A 66 8.07 -9.19 7.23
C ASP A 66 8.09 -8.23 6.03
N GLU A 67 6.93 -7.81 5.52
CA GLU A 67 6.84 -6.99 4.31
C GLU A 67 6.40 -5.56 4.59
N SER A 68 7.22 -4.61 4.15
CA SER A 68 7.04 -3.19 4.42
C SER A 68 6.91 -2.37 3.14
N PHE A 69 6.04 -1.36 3.20
CA PHE A 69 6.06 -0.24 2.28
C PHE A 69 7.01 0.84 2.77
N VAL A 70 7.87 1.31 1.88
CA VAL A 70 8.87 2.33 2.17
C VAL A 70 8.74 3.50 1.20
N LEU A 71 9.11 4.69 1.66
CA LEU A 71 9.12 5.93 0.88
C LEU A 71 10.57 6.32 0.58
N ASP A 72 10.90 6.52 -0.70
CA ASP A 72 12.12 7.22 -1.10
C ASP A 72 12.00 8.69 -0.64
N MET A 73 12.87 9.09 0.28
CA MET A 73 12.81 10.40 0.94
C MET A 73 13.13 11.56 -0.01
N ASP A 74 13.83 11.29 -1.11
CA ASP A 74 14.29 12.28 -2.07
C ASP A 74 13.36 12.31 -3.30
N ALA A 75 12.99 11.15 -3.85
CA ALA A 75 12.12 11.03 -5.02
C ALA A 75 10.61 11.03 -4.71
N GLY A 76 10.23 10.71 -3.48
CA GLY A 76 8.82 10.64 -3.06
C GLY A 76 8.05 9.42 -3.58
N THR A 77 8.73 8.45 -4.19
CA THR A 77 8.17 7.20 -4.71
C THR A 77 8.00 6.17 -3.61
N VAL A 78 6.99 5.31 -3.74
CA VAL A 78 6.70 4.24 -2.77
C VAL A 78 7.17 2.91 -3.32
N HIS A 79 7.84 2.14 -2.47
CA HIS A 79 8.40 0.83 -2.77
C HIS A 79 7.96 -0.20 -1.73
N PHE A 80 8.21 -1.47 -2.04
CA PHE A 80 7.89 -2.64 -1.21
C PHE A 80 9.14 -3.49 -1.00
N GLY A 81 9.34 -4.06 0.19
CA GLY A 81 10.47 -4.94 0.48
C GLY A 81 10.31 -5.75 1.77
N THR A 82 11.17 -6.76 1.95
CA THR A 82 11.05 -7.84 2.97
C THR A 82 12.02 -7.73 4.16
N GLY A 83 12.89 -6.73 4.20
CA GLY A 83 13.84 -6.53 5.29
C GLY A 83 15.04 -5.66 4.92
N ALA A 84 15.68 -5.07 5.94
CA ALA A 84 16.84 -4.21 5.72
C ALA A 84 17.98 -4.98 5.03
N GLY A 85 18.30 -4.58 3.80
CA GLY A 85 19.34 -5.22 2.98
C GLY A 85 18.81 -5.96 1.75
N ASP A 86 17.50 -6.20 1.68
CA ASP A 86 16.86 -6.80 0.52
C ASP A 86 16.56 -5.75 -0.57
N PRO A 87 16.45 -6.17 -1.85
CA PRO A 87 15.93 -5.32 -2.90
C PRO A 87 14.55 -4.77 -2.55
N VAL A 88 14.29 -3.54 -2.94
CA VAL A 88 12.96 -2.95 -2.90
C VAL A 88 12.41 -2.81 -4.32
N TRP A 89 11.11 -3.00 -4.47
CA TRP A 89 10.43 -2.94 -5.78
C TRP A 89 9.47 -1.74 -5.83
N PRO A 90 9.41 -1.03 -6.97
CA PRO A 90 8.52 0.12 -7.10
C PRO A 90 7.05 -0.31 -7.02
N VAL A 91 6.27 0.42 -6.23
CA VAL A 91 4.83 0.19 -6.03
C VAL A 91 4.02 1.32 -6.66
N ASN A 92 4.37 2.56 -6.34
CA ASN A 92 3.68 3.75 -6.80
C ASN A 92 4.68 4.89 -7.05
N SER A 93 4.39 5.71 -8.05
CA SER A 93 5.18 6.89 -8.38
C SER A 93 5.04 8.03 -7.37
N GLY A 94 4.19 7.90 -6.35
CA GLY A 94 4.05 8.91 -5.32
C GLY A 94 3.16 8.49 -4.16
N LEU A 95 3.42 9.09 -2.99
CA LEU A 95 2.73 8.75 -1.74
C LEU A 95 1.21 8.95 -1.79
N ARG A 96 0.74 10.07 -2.33
CA ARG A 96 -0.71 10.34 -2.48
C ARG A 96 -1.38 9.31 -3.38
N LYS A 97 -0.70 8.88 -4.45
CA LYS A 97 -1.24 7.89 -5.38
C LYS A 97 -1.31 6.52 -4.72
N PHE A 98 -0.27 6.14 -3.95
CA PHE A 98 -0.29 4.95 -3.12
C PHE A 98 -1.51 4.90 -2.21
N VAL A 99 -1.74 5.96 -1.42
CA VAL A 99 -2.91 6.02 -0.51
C VAL A 99 -4.24 5.95 -1.28
N ARG A 100 -4.34 6.61 -2.44
CA ARG A 100 -5.55 6.49 -3.29
C ARG A 100 -5.76 5.08 -3.84
N CYS A 101 -4.69 4.36 -4.19
CA CYS A 101 -4.81 2.97 -4.62
C CYS A 101 -5.23 2.05 -3.46
N LEU A 102 -4.73 2.29 -2.24
CA LEU A 102 -5.20 1.60 -1.02
C LEU A 102 -6.69 1.84 -0.80
N ASP A 103 -7.11 3.11 -0.82
CA ASP A 103 -8.51 3.49 -0.63
C ASP A 103 -9.41 2.87 -1.73
N ALA A 104 -8.91 2.76 -2.97
CA ALA A 104 -9.64 2.12 -4.08
C ALA A 104 -9.75 0.59 -3.92
N ALA A 105 -8.69 -0.07 -3.46
CA ALA A 105 -8.72 -1.51 -3.17
C ALA A 105 -9.67 -1.83 -2.01
N GLU A 106 -9.62 -1.03 -0.95
CA GLU A 106 -10.53 -1.13 0.19
C GLU A 106 -11.99 -0.87 -0.21
N GLY A 107 -12.24 0.08 -1.12
CA GLY A 107 -13.59 0.35 -1.64
C GLY A 107 -14.19 -0.77 -2.50
N GLU A 108 -13.36 -1.67 -3.02
CA GLU A 108 -13.80 -2.88 -3.74
C GLU A 108 -13.94 -4.09 -2.80
N PHE A 109 -13.55 -3.98 -1.53
CA PHE A 109 -13.66 -5.06 -0.55
C PHE A 109 -15.09 -5.12 0.05
N PRO A 110 -15.66 -6.31 0.30
CA PRO A 110 -15.13 -7.65 0.00
C PRO A 110 -15.02 -7.92 -1.50
N PHE A 111 -13.90 -8.48 -1.94
CA PHE A 111 -13.68 -8.77 -3.37
C PHE A 111 -14.65 -9.84 -3.86
N TYR A 112 -14.74 -10.96 -3.15
CA TYR A 112 -15.67 -12.06 -3.40
C TYR A 112 -15.68 -13.02 -2.18
N GLY A 113 -16.69 -13.87 -2.09
CA GLY A 113 -16.76 -14.93 -1.07
C GLY A 113 -16.14 -16.25 -1.54
N ALA A 114 -15.87 -17.19 -0.62
CA ALA A 114 -15.20 -18.47 -0.88
C ALA A 114 -15.92 -19.40 -1.89
N GLY A 115 -17.20 -19.14 -2.18
CA GLY A 115 -17.99 -19.88 -3.17
C GLY A 115 -18.04 -19.24 -4.56
N ALA A 116 -17.33 -18.14 -4.78
CA ALA A 116 -17.36 -17.43 -6.05
C ALA A 116 -16.67 -18.23 -7.19
N GLY A 117 -17.06 -17.92 -8.43
CA GLY A 117 -16.53 -18.59 -9.61
C GLY A 117 -15.41 -17.78 -10.27
N VAL A 118 -14.67 -18.42 -11.18
CA VAL A 118 -13.59 -17.79 -11.98
C VAL A 118 -14.04 -16.51 -12.69
N GLU A 119 -15.30 -16.44 -13.15
CA GLU A 119 -15.88 -15.24 -13.76
C GLU A 119 -15.89 -14.05 -12.81
N GLU A 120 -16.18 -14.28 -11.53
CA GLU A 120 -16.22 -13.23 -10.52
C GLU A 120 -14.81 -12.77 -10.14
N TYR A 121 -13.87 -13.70 -9.92
CA TYR A 121 -12.46 -13.42 -9.67
C TYR A 121 -11.84 -12.56 -10.78
N THR A 122 -12.12 -12.95 -12.03
CA THR A 122 -11.65 -12.24 -13.23
C THR A 122 -12.26 -10.85 -13.33
N ARG A 123 -13.57 -10.73 -13.04
CA ARG A 123 -14.27 -9.43 -13.06
C ARG A 123 -13.69 -8.47 -12.02
N VAL A 124 -13.47 -8.94 -10.80
CA VAL A 124 -12.98 -8.10 -9.69
C VAL A 124 -11.53 -7.70 -9.93
N SER A 125 -10.65 -8.64 -10.29
CA SER A 125 -9.26 -8.32 -10.64
C SER A 125 -9.18 -7.34 -11.82
N THR A 126 -10.00 -7.51 -12.87
CA THR A 126 -10.03 -6.58 -14.01
C THR A 126 -10.48 -5.17 -13.60
N ARG A 127 -11.50 -5.06 -12.75
CA ARG A 127 -12.00 -3.78 -12.24
C ARG A 127 -10.96 -3.08 -11.37
N LEU A 128 -10.36 -3.79 -10.41
CA LEU A 128 -9.33 -3.23 -9.54
C LEU A 128 -8.10 -2.80 -10.36
N LYS A 129 -7.69 -3.59 -11.36
CA LYS A 129 -6.62 -3.22 -12.29
C LYS A 129 -6.90 -1.91 -13.00
N ALA A 130 -8.12 -1.70 -13.48
CA ALA A 130 -8.52 -0.47 -14.15
C ALA A 130 -8.44 0.74 -13.19
N LEU A 131 -8.91 0.59 -11.95
CA LEU A 131 -8.85 1.64 -10.93
C LEU A 131 -7.41 2.01 -10.57
N VAL A 132 -6.57 1.03 -10.23
CA VAL A 132 -5.15 1.25 -9.87
C VAL A 132 -4.42 1.89 -11.05
N ARG A 133 -4.62 1.40 -12.28
CA ARG A 133 -3.99 1.97 -13.47
C ARG A 133 -4.42 3.41 -13.74
N HIS A 134 -5.67 3.75 -13.45
CA HIS A 134 -6.18 5.11 -13.61
C HIS A 134 -5.54 6.08 -12.61
N ILE A 135 -5.34 5.63 -11.36
CA ILE A 135 -4.70 6.43 -10.30
C ILE A 135 -3.21 6.59 -10.56
N ASP A 136 -2.54 5.49 -10.93
CA ASP A 136 -1.11 5.47 -11.17
C ASP A 136 -0.71 4.44 -12.24
N PRO A 137 -0.51 4.88 -13.49
CA PRO A 137 -0.14 3.97 -14.58
C PRO A 137 1.18 3.23 -14.38
N THR A 138 2.07 3.75 -13.52
CA THR A 138 3.41 3.17 -13.30
C THR A 138 3.37 1.93 -12.42
N CYS A 139 2.26 1.65 -11.73
CA CYS A 139 2.10 0.48 -10.84
C CYS A 139 2.37 -0.87 -11.52
N PHE A 140 2.28 -0.92 -12.86
CA PHE A 140 2.46 -2.14 -13.66
C PHE A 140 3.67 -2.06 -14.58
N ALA A 141 4.56 -1.10 -14.38
CA ALA A 141 5.72 -0.90 -15.24
C ALA A 141 6.79 -1.98 -15.03
N ALA A 142 6.89 -2.53 -13.81
CA ALA A 142 7.79 -3.62 -13.48
C ALA A 142 7.03 -4.96 -13.43
N GLU A 143 7.64 -5.99 -14.01
CA GLU A 143 7.20 -7.37 -13.85
C GLU A 143 7.29 -7.78 -12.38
N GLY A 144 6.28 -8.50 -11.88
CA GLY A 144 6.20 -8.87 -10.45
C GLY A 144 5.98 -7.70 -9.49
N SER A 145 5.56 -6.53 -9.98
CA SER A 145 5.17 -5.41 -9.12
C SER A 145 4.06 -5.82 -8.14
N PHE A 146 4.07 -5.23 -6.94
CA PHE A 146 3.10 -5.52 -5.87
C PHE A 146 1.65 -5.61 -6.37
N TRP A 147 1.21 -4.59 -7.12
CA TRP A 147 -0.15 -4.56 -7.66
C TRP A 147 -0.42 -5.66 -8.69
N ALA A 148 0.58 -6.04 -9.49
CA ALA A 148 0.42 -7.15 -10.43
C ALA A 148 0.27 -8.49 -9.70
N SER A 149 1.07 -8.72 -8.65
CA SER A 149 1.00 -9.93 -7.82
C SER A 149 -0.34 -10.02 -7.09
N LEU A 150 -0.77 -8.96 -6.42
CA LEU A 150 -2.07 -8.91 -5.75
C LEU A 150 -3.23 -9.22 -6.72
N LEU A 151 -3.20 -8.63 -7.92
CA LEU A 151 -4.24 -8.89 -8.93
C LEU A 151 -4.21 -10.32 -9.45
N HIS A 152 -3.03 -10.96 -9.48
CA HIS A 152 -2.91 -12.36 -9.82
C HIS A 152 -3.61 -13.23 -8.77
N ASP A 153 -3.32 -13.03 -7.49
CA ASP A 153 -3.93 -13.75 -6.37
C ASP A 153 -5.46 -13.59 -6.39
N ILE A 154 -5.93 -12.35 -6.57
CA ILE A 154 -7.36 -12.04 -6.73
C ILE A 154 -7.96 -12.79 -7.95
N SER A 155 -7.23 -12.90 -9.06
CA SER A 155 -7.76 -13.54 -10.28
C SER A 155 -7.86 -15.06 -10.21
N ILE A 156 -7.10 -15.70 -9.32
CA ILE A 156 -7.08 -17.16 -9.14
C ILE A 156 -7.94 -17.64 -7.97
N GLY A 157 -8.47 -16.72 -7.15
CA GLY A 157 -9.35 -17.04 -6.03
C GLY A 157 -8.67 -17.03 -4.66
N ASP A 158 -7.38 -16.68 -4.59
CA ASP A 158 -6.55 -16.74 -3.37
C ASP A 158 -6.70 -15.47 -2.48
N PHE A 159 -7.82 -14.77 -2.62
CA PHE A 159 -8.14 -13.57 -1.84
C PHE A 159 -9.62 -13.52 -1.48
N SER A 160 -10.19 -14.68 -1.13
CA SER A 160 -11.57 -14.73 -0.67
C SER A 160 -11.72 -13.96 0.65
N THR A 161 -12.91 -13.40 0.90
CA THR A 161 -13.18 -12.62 2.11
C THR A 161 -12.92 -13.42 3.38
N GLU A 162 -13.18 -14.72 3.32
CA GLU A 162 -13.01 -15.68 4.40
C GLU A 162 -11.53 -15.99 4.69
N ASP A 163 -10.64 -15.85 3.70
CA ASP A 163 -9.20 -16.04 3.86
C ASP A 163 -8.51 -14.77 4.39
N VAL A 164 -9.17 -13.62 4.32
CA VAL A 164 -8.68 -12.36 4.94
C VAL A 164 -9.07 -12.35 6.42
N ASP A 165 -8.29 -13.06 7.23
CA ASP A 165 -8.54 -13.27 8.67
C ASP A 165 -8.39 -12.01 9.55
N TRP A 166 -7.78 -10.95 9.02
CA TRP A 166 -7.48 -9.72 9.76
C TRP A 166 -8.39 -8.53 9.40
N TRP A 167 -9.30 -8.64 8.41
CA TRP A 167 -10.25 -7.58 8.10
C TRP A 167 -11.43 -7.63 9.09
N PRO A 168 -11.90 -6.50 9.66
CA PRO A 168 -13.05 -6.54 10.54
C PRO A 168 -14.23 -7.15 9.78
N SER A 169 -14.68 -8.31 10.26
CA SER A 169 -15.88 -8.95 9.75
C SER A 169 -17.02 -7.93 9.88
N ALA A 170 -17.96 -7.93 8.95
CA ALA A 170 -19.05 -6.95 8.87
C ALA A 170 -20.01 -6.90 10.09
N GLY A 171 -19.62 -7.47 11.24
CA GLY A 171 -20.35 -7.55 12.50
C GLY A 171 -19.84 -6.66 13.65
N GLU A 172 -18.69 -6.00 13.56
CA GLU A 172 -18.26 -5.05 14.61
C GLU A 172 -18.79 -3.64 14.30
N LYS A 173 -20.03 -3.38 14.77
CA LYS A 173 -20.68 -2.06 14.81
C LYS A 173 -20.50 -1.39 16.17
#